data_AF-A0A6I1Z1Y6-F1
#
_entry.id   AF-A0A6I1Z1Y6-F1
#
_cell.length_a   1.000
_cell.length_b   1.000
_cell.length_c   1.000
_cell.angle_alpha   90.00
_cell.angle_beta   90.00
_cell.angle_gamma   90.00
#
_symmetry.space_group_name_H-M   'P 1'
#
loop_
_entity.id
_entity.type
_entity.pdbx_description
1 polymer ?
#
loop_
_entity_poly.entity_id
_entity_poly.type
_entity_poly.pdbx_seq_one_letter_code
_entity_poly.pdbx_strand_id
1 'polypeptide(L)'
;MSTTAVAPLSIEDAELLVATARRTAHDAGVTVSVTVLDAGGHLLAFRRDDRAVLISGETSTRKAYTALQLNTPTADLVDAVQPGGLFHTLPTALDRPLLFIAGGVPVHRDGRLIGAIGVGGGAPEQDHGFATAAVRALV
;
A
#
# COMPACT_ATOMS: atom_id res chain seq x y z
N MET A 1 -12.29 -16.18 25.42
CA MET A 1 -12.13 -16.07 23.96
C MET A 1 -10.72 -16.52 23.62
N SER A 2 -10.55 -17.66 22.96
CA SER A 2 -9.23 -18.13 22.55
C SER A 2 -8.77 -17.30 21.36
N THR A 3 -7.74 -16.48 21.55
CA THR A 3 -7.14 -15.68 20.49
C THR A 3 -6.37 -16.64 19.58
N THR A 4 -7.01 -17.17 18.53
CA THR A 4 -6.24 -17.90 17.50
C THR A 4 -5.25 -16.91 16.89
N ALA A 5 -3.96 -17.23 17.02
CA ALA A 5 -2.90 -16.46 16.39
C ALA A 5 -3.08 -16.55 14.87
N VAL A 6 -3.31 -15.41 14.21
CA VAL A 6 -3.37 -15.34 12.74
C VAL A 6 -1.94 -15.28 12.22
N ALA A 7 -1.65 -16.06 11.18
CA ALA A 7 -0.34 -16.09 10.56
C ALA A 7 0.01 -14.68 10.02
N PRO A 8 1.17 -14.11 10.39
CA PRO A 8 1.61 -12.82 9.87
C PRO A 8 1.92 -12.91 8.38
N LEU A 9 2.09 -11.76 7.73
CA LEU A 9 2.61 -11.72 6.37
C LEU A 9 4.05 -12.27 6.36
N SER A 10 4.29 -13.32 5.57
CA SER A 10 5.64 -13.89 5.43
C SER A 10 6.47 -13.14 4.38
N ILE A 11 7.75 -13.50 4.24
CA ILE A 11 8.58 -12.95 3.17
C ILE A 11 8.12 -13.46 1.80
N GLU A 12 7.67 -14.71 1.71
CA GLU A 12 7.11 -15.30 0.50
C GLU A 12 5.80 -14.61 0.09
N ASP A 13 4.93 -14.28 1.05
CA ASP A 13 3.73 -13.47 0.81
C ASP A 13 4.11 -12.09 0.23
N ALA A 14 5.12 -11.43 0.82
CA ALA A 14 5.59 -10.13 0.38
C ALA A 14 6.21 -10.17 -1.03
N GLU A 15 6.98 -11.21 -1.35
CA GLU A 15 7.52 -11.43 -2.70
C GLU A 15 6.42 -11.67 -3.73
N LEU A 16 5.38 -12.45 -3.39
CA LEU A 16 4.22 -12.67 -4.25
C LEU A 16 3.45 -11.37 -4.53
N LEU A 17 3.22 -10.57 -3.50
CA LEU A 17 2.57 -9.26 -3.61
C LEU A 17 3.34 -8.33 -4.55
N VAL A 18 4.65 -8.22 -4.36
CA VAL A 18 5.53 -7.41 -5.22
C VAL A 18 5.51 -7.92 -6.66
N ALA A 19 5.66 -9.23 -6.86
CA ALA A 19 5.70 -9.82 -8.20
C ALA A 19 4.37 -9.61 -8.95
N THR A 20 3.24 -9.75 -8.26
CA THR A 20 1.91 -9.60 -8.87
C THR A 20 1.59 -8.15 -9.18
N ALA A 21 1.89 -7.19 -8.29
CA ALA A 21 1.69 -5.77 -8.57
C ALA A 21 2.54 -5.31 -9.77
N ARG A 22 3.83 -5.70 -9.82
CA ARG A 22 4.73 -5.37 -10.93
C ARG A 22 4.29 -5.99 -12.25
N ARG A 23 3.86 -7.26 -12.25
CA ARG A 23 3.34 -7.92 -13.46
C ARG A 23 2.10 -7.20 -13.99
N THR A 24 1.15 -6.88 -13.12
CA THR A 24 -0.08 -6.17 -13.51
C THR A 24 0.23 -4.78 -14.07
N ALA A 25 1.18 -4.06 -13.47
CA ALA A 25 1.64 -2.77 -13.97
C ALA A 25 2.34 -2.89 -15.34
N HIS A 26 3.22 -3.88 -15.49
CA HIS A 26 3.92 -4.17 -16.74
C HIS A 26 2.95 -4.48 -17.88
N ASP A 27 1.93 -5.30 -17.63
CA ASP A 27 0.90 -5.65 -18.62
C ASP A 27 0.08 -4.42 -19.05
N ALA A 28 0.02 -3.38 -18.21
CA ALA A 28 -0.57 -2.08 -18.52
C ALA A 28 0.43 -1.06 -19.10
N GLY A 29 1.69 -1.44 -19.33
CA GLY A 29 2.74 -0.56 -19.84
C GLY A 29 3.25 0.47 -18.83
N VAL A 30 3.05 0.25 -17.53
CA VAL A 30 3.42 1.17 -16.44
C VAL A 30 4.62 0.60 -15.65
N THR A 31 5.57 1.46 -15.31
CA THR A 31 6.70 1.14 -14.42
C THR A 31 6.45 1.68 -13.02
N VAL A 32 6.64 0.85 -11.99
CA VAL A 32 6.22 1.17 -10.62
C VAL A 32 7.30 0.92 -9.58
N SER A 33 7.11 1.53 -8.40
CA SER A 33 7.67 1.07 -7.13
C SER A 33 6.58 0.39 -6.32
N VAL A 34 6.95 -0.70 -5.63
CA VAL A 34 6.07 -1.46 -4.75
C VAL A 34 6.73 -1.62 -3.39
N THR A 35 6.00 -1.28 -2.33
CA THR A 35 6.41 -1.43 -0.93
C THR A 35 5.43 -2.35 -0.21
N VAL A 36 5.94 -3.29 0.57
CA VAL A 36 5.14 -4.16 1.45
C VAL A 36 5.64 -4.02 2.89
N LEU A 37 4.71 -3.76 3.80
CA LEU A 37 4.95 -3.63 5.24
C LEU A 37 4.27 -4.75 6.02
N ASP A 38 4.89 -5.18 7.12
CA ASP A 38 4.24 -6.05 8.12
C ASP A 38 3.20 -5.28 8.97
N ALA A 39 2.51 -5.98 9.86
CA ALA A 39 1.51 -5.38 10.76
C ALA A 39 2.11 -4.35 11.75
N GLY A 40 3.42 -4.41 12.02
CA GLY A 40 4.15 -3.45 12.86
C GLY A 40 4.62 -2.21 12.09
N GLY A 41 4.45 -2.19 10.77
CA GLY A 41 4.90 -1.10 9.90
C GLY A 41 6.37 -1.21 9.47
N HIS A 42 7.00 -2.38 9.64
CA HIS A 42 8.35 -2.65 9.17
C HIS A 42 8.35 -3.11 7.72
N LEU A 43 9.41 -2.74 7.01
CA LEU A 43 9.59 -3.11 5.61
C LEU A 43 9.88 -4.60 5.48
N LEU A 44 9.04 -5.30 4.71
CA LEU A 44 9.28 -6.69 4.31
C LEU A 44 9.87 -6.77 2.90
N ALA A 45 9.32 -6.01 1.95
CA ALA A 45 9.81 -6.00 0.58
C ALA A 45 9.67 -4.62 -0.07
N PHE A 46 10.67 -4.27 -0.89
CA PHE A 46 10.66 -3.09 -1.74
C PHE A 46 11.27 -3.43 -3.11
N ARG A 47 10.63 -2.96 -4.18
CA ARG A 47 11.19 -2.99 -5.54
C ARG A 47 10.80 -1.72 -6.28
N ARG A 48 11.70 -1.19 -7.08
CA ARG A 48 11.48 -0.10 -8.02
C ARG A 48 11.94 -0.53 -9.40
N ASP A 49 11.07 -0.41 -10.40
CA ASP A 49 11.44 -0.68 -11.78
C ASP A 49 12.45 0.35 -12.30
N ASP A 50 13.35 -0.06 -13.19
CA ASP A 50 14.48 0.74 -13.68
C ASP A 50 14.05 2.13 -14.20
N ARG A 51 12.90 2.18 -14.90
CA ARG A 51 12.34 3.40 -15.49
C ARG A 51 11.15 3.98 -14.72
N ALA A 52 10.91 3.54 -13.48
CA ALA A 52 9.88 4.15 -12.64
C ALA A 52 10.29 5.59 -12.26
N VAL A 53 9.32 6.50 -12.22
CA VAL A 53 9.52 7.90 -11.81
C VAL A 53 10.16 7.97 -10.41
N LEU A 54 11.09 8.88 -10.19
CA LEU A 54 11.93 8.89 -8.97
C LEU A 54 11.10 8.94 -7.67
N ILE A 55 10.03 9.74 -7.66
CA ILE A 55 9.14 9.91 -6.49
C ILE A 55 8.32 8.65 -6.15
N SER A 56 8.25 7.66 -7.06
CA SER A 56 7.48 6.42 -6.85
C SER A 56 7.96 5.64 -5.63
N GLY A 57 9.27 5.64 -5.34
CA GLY A 57 9.83 4.91 -4.20
C GLY A 57 9.33 5.44 -2.86
N GLU A 58 9.31 6.77 -2.71
CA GLU A 58 8.77 7.38 -1.49
C GLU A 58 7.25 7.29 -1.44
N THR A 59 6.56 7.60 -2.54
CA THR A 59 5.08 7.60 -2.56
C THR A 59 4.51 6.20 -2.31
N SER A 60 5.04 5.14 -2.91
CA SER A 60 4.63 3.76 -2.62
C SER A 60 4.79 3.41 -1.13
N THR A 61 5.93 3.78 -0.54
CA THR A 61 6.20 3.57 0.89
C THR A 61 5.25 4.34 1.80
N ARG A 62 4.96 5.60 1.46
CA ARG A 62 4.02 6.44 2.23
C ARG A 62 2.58 5.95 2.10
N LYS A 63 2.16 5.53 0.91
CA LYS A 63 0.83 4.94 0.67
C LYS A 63 0.63 3.64 1.47
N ALA A 64 1.61 2.74 1.45
CA ALA A 64 1.58 1.50 2.25
C ALA A 64 1.45 1.83 3.75
N TYR A 65 2.26 2.77 4.22
CA TYR A 65 2.23 3.22 5.62
C TYR A 65 0.88 3.83 6.01
N THR A 66 0.32 4.72 5.19
CA THR A 66 -1.00 5.32 5.45
C THR A 66 -2.11 4.27 5.47
N ALA A 67 -2.09 3.33 4.52
CA ALA A 67 -3.07 2.25 4.49
C ALA A 67 -3.00 1.38 5.76
N LEU A 68 -1.80 1.12 6.26
CA LEU A 68 -1.58 0.37 7.50
C LEU A 68 -2.09 1.15 8.72
N GLN A 69 -1.71 2.41 8.88
CA GLN A 69 -2.04 3.23 10.06
C GLN A 69 -3.55 3.43 10.23
N LEU A 70 -4.27 3.57 9.12
CA LEU A 70 -5.70 3.83 9.12
C LEU A 70 -6.53 2.57 8.84
N ASN A 71 -5.88 1.42 8.64
CA ASN A 71 -6.49 0.18 8.19
C ASN A 71 -7.52 0.39 7.06
N THR A 72 -7.18 1.22 6.08
CA THR A 72 -8.11 1.69 5.05
C THR A 72 -7.35 1.92 3.76
N PRO A 73 -7.88 1.52 2.58
CA PRO A 73 -7.26 1.87 1.31
C PRO A 73 -7.07 3.39 1.18
N THR A 74 -5.91 3.83 0.69
CA THR A 74 -5.66 5.27 0.56
C THR A 74 -6.56 5.96 -0.47
N ALA A 75 -7.17 5.18 -1.38
CA ALA A 75 -8.17 5.66 -2.34
C ALA A 75 -9.43 6.19 -1.64
N ASP A 76 -9.82 5.57 -0.53
CA ASP A 76 -11.08 5.90 0.18
C ASP A 76 -10.93 7.13 1.10
N LEU A 77 -9.71 7.66 1.22
CA LEU A 77 -9.37 8.73 2.17
C LEU A 77 -9.08 10.07 1.49
N VAL A 78 -9.09 10.12 0.15
CA VAL A 78 -8.70 11.32 -0.62
C VAL A 78 -9.62 12.52 -0.31
N ASP A 79 -10.94 12.28 -0.22
CA ASP A 79 -11.92 13.33 0.07
C ASP A 79 -11.85 13.79 1.53
N ALA A 80 -11.48 12.89 2.45
CA ALA A 80 -11.43 13.20 3.88
C ALA A 80 -10.37 14.26 4.22
N VAL A 81 -9.34 14.42 3.39
CA VAL A 81 -8.23 15.36 3.61
C VAL A 81 -8.33 16.65 2.80
N GLN A 82 -9.37 16.81 1.98
CA GLN A 82 -9.61 18.06 1.26
C GLN A 82 -9.88 19.22 2.23
N PRO A 83 -9.73 20.49 1.80
CA PRO A 83 -10.14 21.64 2.61
C PRO A 83 -11.58 21.50 3.12
N GLY A 84 -11.76 21.55 4.43
CA GLY A 84 -13.05 21.33 5.10
C GLY A 84 -13.42 19.87 5.38
N GLY A 85 -12.61 18.91 4.94
CA GLY A 85 -12.75 17.49 5.24
C GLY A 85 -12.37 17.14 6.69
N LEU A 86 -12.88 16.00 7.17
CA LEU A 86 -12.70 15.52 8.55
C LEU A 86 -11.21 15.43 8.97
N PHE A 87 -10.33 15.12 8.02
CA PHE A 87 -8.91 14.90 8.21
C PHE A 87 -8.04 15.92 7.48
N HIS A 88 -8.56 17.12 7.19
CA HIS A 88 -7.86 18.15 6.42
C HIS A 88 -6.40 18.39 6.84
N THR A 89 -6.12 18.40 8.14
CA THR A 89 -4.77 18.67 8.69
C THR A 89 -3.91 17.41 8.85
N LEU A 90 -4.49 16.22 8.72
CA LEU A 90 -3.82 14.95 8.99
C LEU A 90 -2.60 14.66 8.09
N PRO A 91 -2.56 15.03 6.78
CA PRO A 91 -1.39 14.79 5.94
C PRO A 91 -0.07 15.30 6.54
N THR A 92 -0.11 16.39 7.31
CA THR A 92 1.07 17.05 7.90
C THR A 92 1.07 17.07 9.42
N ALA A 93 0.12 16.43 10.09
CA ALA A 93 -0.02 16.49 11.55
C ALA A 93 0.98 15.62 12.33
N LEU A 94 1.74 14.75 11.65
CA LEU A 94 2.62 13.75 12.26
C LEU A 94 4.08 13.95 11.83
N ASP A 95 5.03 13.59 12.70
CA ASP A 95 6.47 13.60 12.41
C ASP A 95 6.83 12.76 11.18
N ARG A 96 6.04 11.69 10.96
CA ARG A 96 6.07 10.88 9.75
C ARG A 96 4.78 11.15 8.96
N PRO A 97 4.79 12.09 8.00
CA PRO A 97 3.61 12.45 7.20
C PRO A 97 2.95 11.25 6.52
N LEU A 98 1.63 11.31 6.43
CA LEU A 98 0.78 10.36 5.72
C LEU A 98 0.52 10.86 4.29
N LEU A 99 0.35 9.94 3.34
CA LEU A 99 0.09 10.27 1.95
C LEU A 99 -1.26 9.73 1.50
N PHE A 100 -2.16 10.67 1.19
CA PHE A 100 -3.54 10.42 0.79
C PHE A 100 -3.68 10.46 -0.73
N ILE A 101 -2.98 9.53 -1.38
CA ILE A 101 -3.07 9.30 -2.82
C ILE A 101 -3.38 7.81 -3.02
N ALA A 102 -4.32 7.48 -3.90
CA ALA A 102 -4.68 6.10 -4.18
C ALA A 102 -3.46 5.24 -4.57
N GLY A 103 -3.42 3.99 -4.07
CA GLY A 103 -2.34 3.03 -4.30
C GLY A 103 -1.84 2.30 -3.06
N GLY A 104 -2.29 2.66 -1.86
CA GLY A 104 -2.06 1.89 -0.63
C GLY A 104 -3.27 1.02 -0.30
N VAL A 105 -3.05 -0.25 0.04
CA VAL A 105 -4.11 -1.21 0.37
C VAL A 105 -3.70 -2.05 1.60
N PRO A 106 -4.56 -2.16 2.64
CA PRO A 106 -4.30 -3.02 3.78
C PRO A 106 -4.44 -4.50 3.40
N VAL A 107 -3.58 -5.35 3.95
CA VAL A 107 -3.64 -6.81 3.76
C VAL A 107 -4.26 -7.44 4.99
N HIS A 108 -5.34 -8.19 4.79
CA HIS A 108 -6.05 -8.87 5.85
C HIS A 108 -5.98 -10.39 5.67
N ARG A 109 -5.89 -11.12 6.79
CA ARG A 109 -6.05 -12.57 6.85
C ARG A 109 -6.96 -12.90 8.02
N ASP A 110 -7.98 -13.70 7.78
CA ASP A 110 -9.00 -14.05 8.77
C ASP A 110 -9.59 -12.82 9.50
N GLY A 111 -9.84 -11.75 8.74
CA GLY A 111 -10.38 -10.48 9.26
C GLY A 111 -9.39 -9.65 10.09
N ARG A 112 -8.13 -10.07 10.23
CA ARG A 112 -7.09 -9.32 10.95
C ARG A 112 -6.13 -8.65 9.98
N LEU A 113 -5.79 -7.39 10.28
CA LEU A 113 -4.75 -6.64 9.56
C LEU A 113 -3.39 -7.29 9.82
N ILE A 114 -2.73 -7.77 8.76
CA ILE A 114 -1.43 -8.44 8.83
C ILE A 114 -0.31 -7.66 8.13
N GLY A 115 -0.63 -6.57 7.44
CA GLY A 115 0.33 -5.73 6.73
C GLY A 115 -0.34 -4.78 5.76
N ALA A 116 0.45 -4.17 4.88
CA ALA A 116 -0.07 -3.33 3.80
C ALA A 116 0.86 -3.34 2.59
N ILE A 117 0.29 -3.14 1.40
CA ILE A 117 1.02 -2.89 0.16
C ILE A 117 0.78 -1.45 -0.29
N GLY A 118 1.80 -0.83 -0.88
CA GLY A 118 1.70 0.45 -1.57
C GLY A 118 2.37 0.39 -2.93
N VAL A 119 1.70 0.96 -3.94
CA VAL A 119 2.17 1.06 -5.32
C VAL A 119 2.25 2.53 -5.72
N GLY A 120 3.32 2.90 -6.42
CA GLY A 120 3.55 4.24 -6.95
C GLY A 120 4.15 4.17 -8.35
N GLY A 121 3.68 4.98 -9.28
CA GLY A 121 4.33 5.18 -10.58
C GLY A 121 3.36 5.42 -11.73
N GLY A 122 2.16 4.87 -11.66
CA GLY A 122 1.07 5.16 -12.58
C GLY A 122 0.19 6.32 -12.12
N ALA A 123 -0.97 6.47 -12.77
CA ALA A 123 -2.05 7.29 -12.22
C ALA A 123 -2.56 6.66 -10.90
N PRO A 124 -3.09 7.46 -9.95
CA PRO A 124 -3.51 6.96 -8.64
C PRO A 124 -4.46 5.75 -8.70
N GLU A 125 -5.41 5.75 -9.63
CA GLU A 125 -6.38 4.67 -9.82
C GLU A 125 -5.72 3.40 -10.38
N GLN A 126 -4.71 3.56 -11.25
CA GLN A 126 -3.90 2.44 -11.74
C GLN A 126 -3.10 1.81 -10.60
N ASP A 127 -2.40 2.64 -9.81
CA ASP A 127 -1.64 2.19 -8.64
C ASP A 127 -2.55 1.41 -7.67
N HIS A 128 -3.75 1.92 -7.39
CA HIS A 128 -4.73 1.22 -6.57
C HIS A 128 -5.19 -0.10 -7.19
N GLY A 129 -5.46 -0.13 -8.50
CA GLY A 129 -5.80 -1.36 -9.22
C GLY A 129 -4.70 -2.42 -9.12
N PHE A 130 -3.43 -2.04 -9.28
CA PHE A 130 -2.28 -2.96 -9.17
C PHE A 130 -2.11 -3.49 -7.75
N ALA A 131 -2.25 -2.63 -6.74
CA ALA A 131 -2.18 -3.02 -5.33
C ALA A 131 -3.32 -4.00 -4.97
N THR A 132 -4.56 -3.67 -5.34
CA THR A 132 -5.74 -4.51 -5.09
C THR A 132 -5.65 -5.85 -5.80
N ALA A 133 -5.17 -5.88 -7.04
CA ALA A 133 -4.93 -7.13 -7.77
C ALA A 133 -3.90 -8.03 -7.07
N ALA A 134 -2.84 -7.44 -6.52
CA ALA A 134 -1.85 -8.18 -5.74
C ALA A 134 -2.42 -8.75 -4.44
N VAL A 135 -3.17 -7.95 -3.66
CA VAL A 135 -3.82 -8.44 -2.43
C VAL A 135 -4.77 -9.58 -2.74
N ARG A 136 -5.61 -9.45 -3.77
CA ARG A 136 -6.55 -10.50 -4.20
C ARG A 136 -5.87 -11.80 -4.65
N ALA A 137 -4.63 -11.75 -5.11
CA ALA A 137 -3.89 -12.95 -5.51
C ALA A 137 -3.28 -13.70 -4.31
N LEU A 138 -3.17 -13.04 -3.15
CA LEU A 138 -2.62 -13.61 -1.93
C LEU A 138 -3.70 -14.27 -1.06
N VAL A 139 -4.93 -13.74 -1.06
CA VAL A 139 -6.02 -14.12 -0.14
C VAL A 139 -7.19 -14.79 -0.83
#